data_AF-A0A7S1DNB6-F1
#
_entry.id   AF-A0A7S1DNB6-F1
#
_cell.length_a   1.000
_cell.length_b   1.000
_cell.length_c   1.000
_cell.angle_alpha   90.00
_cell.angle_beta   90.00
_cell.angle_gamma   90.00
#
_symmetry.space_group_name_H-M   'P 1'
#
loop_
_entity.id
_entity.type
_entity.pdbx_description
1 polymer ?
#
loop_
_entity_poly.entity_id
_entity_poly.type
_entity_poly.pdbx_seq_one_letter_code
_entity_poly.pdbx_strand_id
1 'polypeptide(L)'
;VSAKQAMIRAGVPCVPGSEGALPEDPKEIIRIARSVGYPVIIKAAGGGGGRGMRVVHTEAALVHAVQTTRAEAGAAFGNPEVYMEKFLENPRHVEIQVLADTFKNAVWLGERDCSMQRRHQKIIEEAPAPGIPRRTI
;
A
#
# COMPACT_ATOMS: atom_id res chain seq x y z
N VAL A 1 7.20 -3.32 -4.11
CA VAL A 1 8.12 -2.15 -4.02
C VAL A 1 8.32 -1.47 -5.37
N SER A 2 8.69 -2.20 -6.43
CA SER A 2 8.91 -1.69 -7.79
C SER A 2 7.75 -0.84 -8.35
N ALA A 3 6.50 -1.25 -8.12
CA ALA A 3 5.32 -0.52 -8.57
C ALA A 3 5.26 0.92 -8.04
N LYS A 4 5.53 1.12 -6.74
CA LYS A 4 5.55 2.46 -6.12
C LYS A 4 6.63 3.35 -6.75
N GLN A 5 7.83 2.79 -6.98
CA GLN A 5 8.91 3.52 -7.63
C GLN A 5 8.57 3.90 -9.07
N ALA A 6 7.88 3.03 -9.82
CA ALA A 6 7.41 3.35 -11.16
C ALA A 6 6.41 4.52 -11.15
N MET A 7 5.47 4.53 -10.20
CA MET A 7 4.51 5.61 -10.03
C MET A 7 5.17 6.94 -9.63
N ILE A 8 6.14 6.91 -8.72
CA ILE A 8 6.93 8.10 -8.36
C ILE A 8 7.68 8.65 -9.58
N ARG A 9 8.34 7.80 -10.37
CA ARG A 9 9.02 8.23 -11.61
C ARG A 9 8.06 8.79 -12.66
N ALA A 10 6.82 8.32 -12.67
CA ALA A 10 5.76 8.84 -13.52
C ALA A 10 5.11 10.13 -12.96
N GLY A 11 5.57 10.66 -11.82
CA GLY A 11 5.04 11.87 -11.21
C GLY A 11 3.72 11.66 -10.45
N VAL A 12 3.31 10.40 -10.21
CA VAL A 12 2.07 10.11 -9.48
C VAL A 12 2.31 10.21 -7.97
N PRO A 13 1.52 11.01 -7.24
CA PRO A 13 1.62 11.12 -5.79
C PRO A 13 1.45 9.74 -5.13
N CYS A 14 2.38 9.37 -4.26
CA CYS A 14 2.35 8.12 -3.53
C CYS A 14 2.31 8.37 -2.03
N VAL A 15 1.73 7.43 -1.28
CA VAL A 15 1.70 7.50 0.19
C VAL A 15 3.14 7.56 0.73
N PRO A 16 3.46 8.48 1.67
CA PRO A 16 4.77 8.52 2.32
C PRO A 16 5.13 7.17 2.93
N GLY A 17 6.40 6.77 2.86
CA GLY A 17 6.83 5.46 3.31
C GLY A 17 8.32 5.24 3.11
N SER A 18 8.77 4.01 3.29
CA SER A 18 10.12 3.61 2.92
C SER A 18 10.33 3.72 1.41
N GLU A 19 11.56 4.07 0.99
CA GLU A 19 11.95 4.14 -0.43
C GLU A 19 11.96 2.77 -1.12
N GLY A 20 12.11 1.72 -0.31
CA GLY A 20 12.20 0.34 -0.75
C GLY A 20 11.73 -0.64 0.32
N ALA A 21 12.27 -1.87 0.25
CA ALA A 21 12.16 -2.83 1.34
C ALA A 21 12.81 -2.28 2.61
N LEU A 22 12.28 -2.62 3.78
CA LEU A 22 12.88 -2.25 5.05
C LEU A 22 14.22 -2.97 5.24
N PRO A 23 15.24 -2.28 5.76
CA PRO A 23 16.54 -2.88 6.06
C PRO A 23 16.46 -3.85 7.24
N GLU A 24 17.51 -4.64 7.46
CA GLU A 24 17.57 -5.57 8.60
C GLU A 24 17.82 -4.87 9.95
N ASP A 25 18.54 -3.74 9.95
CA ASP A 25 18.88 -3.01 11.18
C ASP A 25 17.64 -2.37 11.85
N PRO A 26 17.28 -2.78 13.09
CA PRO A 26 16.15 -2.19 13.81
C PRO A 26 16.25 -0.68 14.01
N LYS A 27 17.46 -0.12 14.19
CA LYS A 27 17.63 1.32 14.42
C LYS A 27 17.22 2.13 13.19
N GLU A 28 17.59 1.64 12.01
CA GLU A 28 17.24 2.26 10.74
C GLU A 28 15.74 2.16 10.45
N ILE A 29 15.12 1.02 10.78
CA ILE A 29 13.66 0.84 10.69
C ILE A 29 12.93 1.86 11.58
N ILE A 30 13.41 2.09 12.80
CA ILE A 30 12.85 3.10 13.72
C ILE A 30 13.01 4.51 13.13
N ARG A 31 14.18 4.83 12.57
CA ARG A 31 14.43 6.13 11.93
C ARG A 31 13.45 6.41 10.80
N ILE A 32 13.22 5.42 9.93
CA ILE A 32 12.24 5.50 8.83
C ILE A 32 10.82 5.67 9.39
N ALA A 33 10.43 4.92 10.42
CA ALA A 33 9.10 5.06 11.01
C ALA A 33 8.86 6.45 11.62
N ARG A 34 9.89 7.03 12.25
CA ARG A 34 9.82 8.41 12.78
C ARG A 34 9.69 9.45 11.67
N SER A 35 10.38 9.28 10.54
CA SER A 35 10.28 10.22 9.42
C SER A 35 8.93 10.12 8.69
N VAL A 36 8.35 8.93 8.60
CA VAL A 36 7.00 8.70 8.05
C VAL A 36 5.92 9.18 9.03
N GLY A 37 6.15 8.99 10.33
CA GLY A 37 5.24 9.33 11.43
C GLY A 37 4.16 8.28 11.68
N TYR A 38 3.94 7.94 12.95
CA TYR A 38 2.91 6.97 13.36
C TYR A 38 1.47 7.51 13.22
N PRO A 39 0.45 6.64 13.04
CA PRO A 39 0.57 5.21 12.79
C PRO A 39 1.16 4.90 11.41
N VAL A 40 1.87 3.78 11.31
CA VAL A 40 2.44 3.24 10.07
C VAL A 40 1.85 1.86 9.78
N ILE A 41 1.92 1.42 8.53
CA ILE A 41 1.54 0.06 8.12
C ILE A 41 2.74 -0.64 7.49
N ILE A 42 3.02 -1.86 7.96
CA ILE A 42 4.02 -2.76 7.38
C ILE A 42 3.30 -3.67 6.40
N LYS A 43 3.83 -3.80 5.18
CA LYS A 43 3.19 -4.55 4.08
C LYS A 43 4.20 -5.48 3.42
N ALA A 44 3.79 -6.72 3.17
CA ALA A 44 4.56 -7.68 2.38
C ALA A 44 4.71 -7.19 0.93
N ALA A 45 5.91 -7.28 0.36
CA ALA A 45 6.18 -6.85 -1.01
C ALA A 45 5.50 -7.72 -2.07
N GLY A 46 5.37 -9.03 -1.79
CA GLY A 46 4.67 -10.01 -2.63
C GLY A 46 3.24 -10.32 -2.20
N GLY A 47 2.69 -9.60 -1.20
CA GLY A 47 1.39 -9.89 -0.64
C GLY A 47 0.20 -9.40 -1.48
N GLY A 48 -0.95 -10.04 -1.31
CA GLY A 48 -2.23 -9.70 -1.95
C GLY A 48 -3.44 -10.17 -1.13
N GLY A 49 -4.63 -9.64 -1.41
CA GLY A 49 -5.89 -10.11 -0.80
C GLY A 49 -6.07 -9.78 0.69
N GLY A 50 -5.43 -8.73 1.19
CA GLY A 50 -5.57 -8.28 2.58
C GLY A 50 -4.68 -9.03 3.58
N ARG A 51 -3.76 -9.89 3.13
CA ARG A 51 -2.83 -10.66 3.98
C ARG A 51 -1.42 -10.07 3.96
N GLY A 52 -0.65 -10.31 5.03
CA GLY A 52 0.73 -9.83 5.15
C GLY A 52 0.84 -8.33 5.38
N MET A 53 -0.12 -7.75 6.12
CA MET A 53 -0.10 -6.34 6.48
C MET A 53 -0.39 -6.17 7.97
N ARG A 54 0.26 -5.21 8.62
CA ARG A 54 0.11 -4.95 10.06
C ARG A 54 0.24 -3.46 10.35
N VAL A 55 -0.74 -2.90 11.05
CA VAL A 55 -0.74 -1.50 11.50
C VAL A 55 0.03 -1.41 12.82
N VAL A 56 0.88 -0.39 12.94
CA VAL A 56 1.74 -0.13 14.08
C VAL A 56 1.50 1.30 14.55
N HIS A 57 1.01 1.44 15.79
CA HIS A 57 0.69 2.73 16.39
C HIS A 57 1.83 3.34 17.21
N THR A 58 2.78 2.52 17.67
CA THR A 58 3.85 2.94 18.57
C THR A 58 5.19 2.34 18.16
N GLU A 59 6.27 3.05 18.50
CA GLU A 59 7.63 2.60 18.25
C GLU A 59 7.96 1.28 18.96
N ALA A 60 7.47 1.10 20.20
CA ALA A 60 7.68 -0.11 20.98
C ALA A 60 7.17 -1.38 20.28
N ALA A 61 6.12 -1.27 19.46
CA ALA A 61 5.56 -2.40 18.72
C ALA A 61 6.23 -2.63 17.36
N LEU A 62 7.07 -1.70 16.88
CA LEU A 62 7.53 -1.66 15.48
C LEU A 62 8.38 -2.86 15.09
N VAL A 63 9.46 -3.11 15.84
CA VAL A 63 10.46 -4.12 15.46
C VAL A 63 9.83 -5.52 15.46
N HIS A 64 9.05 -5.81 16.48
CA HIS A 64 8.28 -7.06 16.56
C HIS A 64 7.30 -7.18 15.39
N ALA A 65 6.52 -6.14 15.09
CA ALA A 65 5.58 -6.16 13.98
C ALA A 65 6.26 -6.41 12.63
N VAL A 66 7.44 -5.83 12.39
CA VAL A 66 8.23 -6.05 11.17
C VAL A 66 8.68 -7.51 11.07
N GLN A 67 9.26 -8.06 12.14
CA GLN A 67 9.71 -9.45 12.19
C GLN A 67 8.56 -10.43 11.93
N THR A 68 7.41 -10.22 12.59
CA THR A 68 6.22 -11.06 12.38
C THR A 68 5.74 -10.99 10.93
N THR A 69 5.65 -9.79 10.35
CA THR A 69 5.20 -9.63 8.96
C THR A 69 6.19 -10.25 7.97
N ARG A 70 7.51 -10.16 8.20
CA ARG A 70 8.52 -10.85 7.37
C ARG A 70 8.33 -12.37 7.38
N ALA A 71 8.14 -12.95 8.57
CA ALA A 71 7.92 -14.40 8.72
C ALA A 71 6.63 -14.85 8.01
N GLU A 72 5.53 -14.12 8.20
CA GLU A 72 4.26 -14.38 7.50
C GLU A 72 4.41 -14.25 5.98
N ALA A 73 5.14 -13.24 5.51
CA ALA A 73 5.36 -13.01 4.09
C ALA A 73 6.20 -14.12 3.44
N GLY A 74 7.29 -14.54 4.12
CA GLY A 74 8.11 -15.67 3.69
C GLY A 74 7.30 -16.96 3.60
N ALA A 75 6.48 -17.26 4.61
CA ALA A 75 5.66 -18.47 4.63
C ALA A 75 4.52 -18.46 3.61
N ALA A 76 3.85 -17.32 3.42
CA ALA A 76 2.66 -17.23 2.56
C ALA A 76 2.98 -16.96 1.09
N PHE A 77 4.08 -16.25 0.80
CA PHE A 77 4.38 -15.74 -0.55
C PHE A 77 5.78 -16.14 -1.04
N GLY A 78 6.57 -16.86 -0.25
CA GLY A 78 7.96 -17.22 -0.60
C GLY A 78 8.91 -16.02 -0.68
N ASN A 79 8.47 -14.84 -0.24
CA ASN A 79 9.26 -13.62 -0.23
C ASN A 79 9.08 -12.88 1.11
N PRO A 80 10.10 -12.82 1.97
CA PRO A 80 10.02 -12.17 3.28
C PRO A 80 10.14 -10.64 3.20
N GLU A 81 10.35 -10.04 2.02
CA GLU A 81 10.49 -8.59 1.89
C GLU A 81 9.22 -7.87 2.35
N VAL A 82 9.42 -6.85 3.19
CA VAL A 82 8.37 -5.96 3.68
C VAL A 82 8.78 -4.51 3.48
N TYR A 83 7.79 -3.62 3.31
CA TYR A 83 7.99 -2.18 3.22
C TYR A 83 7.03 -1.45 4.16
N MET A 84 7.27 -0.17 4.39
CA MET A 84 6.50 0.66 5.31
C MET A 84 5.80 1.80 4.57
N GLU A 85 4.57 2.09 4.97
CA GLU A 85 3.84 3.28 4.52
C GLU A 85 3.15 3.97 5.69
N LYS A 86 2.80 5.24 5.51
CA LYS A 86 1.90 5.94 6.40
C LYS A 86 0.56 5.20 6.42
N PHE A 87 0.03 4.92 7.61
CA PHE A 87 -1.32 4.39 7.72
C PHE A 87 -2.32 5.55 7.64
N LEU A 88 -3.24 5.44 6.69
CA LEU A 88 -4.39 6.34 6.55
C LEU A 88 -5.56 5.70 7.29
N GLU A 89 -6.15 6.41 8.25
CA GLU A 89 -7.16 5.82 9.16
C GLU A 89 -8.53 5.67 8.52
N ASN A 90 -9.02 6.71 7.84
CA ASN A 90 -10.33 6.71 7.17
C ASN A 90 -10.20 6.95 5.66
N PRO A 91 -9.41 6.15 4.91
CA PRO A 91 -9.25 6.34 3.48
C PRO A 91 -10.46 5.80 2.71
N ARG A 92 -10.72 6.40 1.56
CA ARG A 92 -11.48 5.73 0.50
C ARG A 92 -10.54 4.92 -0.38
N HIS A 93 -10.96 3.73 -0.80
CA HIS A 93 -10.23 2.91 -1.76
C HIS A 93 -10.81 3.17 -3.14
N VAL A 94 -10.13 3.98 -3.95
CA VAL A 94 -10.53 4.31 -5.31
C VAL A 94 -9.51 3.74 -6.28
N GLU A 95 -9.97 3.07 -7.32
CA GLU A 95 -9.12 2.45 -8.35
C GLU A 95 -9.54 2.85 -9.75
N ILE A 96 -8.56 2.96 -10.66
CA ILE A 96 -8.76 3.40 -12.05
C ILE A 96 -8.64 2.18 -12.97
N GLN A 97 -9.64 1.98 -13.84
CA GLN A 97 -9.54 0.97 -14.88
C GLN A 97 -8.72 1.50 -16.05
N VAL A 98 -7.68 0.76 -16.44
CA VAL A 98 -6.86 1.07 -17.62
C VAL A 98 -6.93 -0.10 -18.62
N LEU A 99 -6.95 0.22 -19.90
CA LEU A 99 -6.74 -0.71 -21.01
C LEU A 99 -5.61 -0.18 -21.89
N ALA A 100 -4.68 -1.04 -22.28
CA ALA A 100 -3.58 -0.69 -23.18
C ALA A 100 -3.31 -1.84 -24.15
N ASP A 101 -2.83 -1.51 -25.35
CA ASP A 101 -2.45 -2.49 -26.38
C ASP A 101 -0.96 -2.41 -26.75
N THR A 102 -0.52 -3.31 -27.62
CA THR A 102 0.86 -3.36 -28.11
C THR A 102 1.15 -2.33 -29.22
N PHE A 103 0.14 -1.58 -29.65
CA PHE A 103 0.23 -0.51 -30.65
C PHE A 103 0.37 0.88 -30.01
N LYS A 104 0.67 0.93 -28.70
CA LYS A 104 0.85 2.15 -27.89
C LYS A 104 -0.44 2.94 -27.68
N ASN A 105 -1.60 2.31 -27.83
CA ASN A 105 -2.86 2.91 -27.38
C ASN A 105 -3.07 2.61 -25.90
N ALA A 106 -3.56 3.60 -25.17
CA ALA A 106 -3.99 3.44 -23.79
C ALA A 106 -5.24 4.30 -23.52
N VAL A 107 -6.21 3.74 -22.82
CA VAL A 107 -7.42 4.44 -22.36
C VAL A 107 -7.67 4.12 -20.89
N TRP A 108 -8.33 5.04 -20.19
CA TRP A 108 -8.89 4.78 -18.88
C TRP A 108 -10.42 4.73 -18.98
N LEU A 109 -11.04 3.83 -18.21
CA LEU A 109 -12.48 3.54 -18.27
C LEU A 109 -13.20 3.96 -16.98
N GLY A 110 -12.83 5.10 -16.42
CA GLY A 110 -13.39 5.55 -15.16
C GLY A 110 -12.71 4.95 -13.94
N GLU A 111 -13.24 5.35 -12.80
CA GLU A 111 -12.88 4.90 -11.46
C GLU A 111 -13.95 3.97 -10.86
N ARG A 112 -13.54 3.20 -9.85
CA ARG A 112 -14.43 2.46 -8.95
C ARG A 112 -14.14 2.84 -7.50
N ASP A 113 -15.19 3.00 -6.70
CA ASP A 113 -15.07 3.02 -5.25
C ASP A 113 -15.22 1.60 -4.71
N CYS A 114 -14.18 1.13 -4.02
CA CYS A 114 -14.13 -0.17 -3.37
C CYS A 114 -13.89 -0.03 -1.86
N SER A 115 -14.32 1.08 -1.26
CA SER A 115 -14.08 1.42 0.15
C SER A 115 -14.85 0.50 1.10
N MET A 116 -15.96 -0.10 0.66
CA MET A 116 -16.73 -1.01 1.49
C MET A 116 -16.02 -2.36 1.60
N GLN A 117 -15.24 -2.51 2.67
CA GLN A 117 -14.39 -3.67 2.90
C GLN A 117 -14.65 -4.29 4.28
N ARG A 118 -14.47 -5.60 4.38
CA ARG A 118 -14.39 -6.31 5.66
C ARG A 118 -13.03 -6.98 5.75
N ARG A 119 -12.25 -6.66 6.79
CA ARG A 119 -10.87 -7.19 6.98
C ARG A 119 -9.98 -7.02 5.72
N HIS A 120 -10.00 -5.82 5.13
CA HIS A 120 -9.22 -5.47 3.92
C HIS A 120 -9.58 -6.26 2.65
N GLN A 121 -10.76 -6.88 2.60
CA GLN A 121 -11.32 -7.51 1.40
C GLN A 121 -12.55 -6.75 0.95
N LYS A 122 -12.66 -6.50 -0.36
CA LYS A 122 -13.78 -5.79 -0.98
C LYS A 122 -15.07 -6.58 -0.82
N ILE A 123 -16.16 -5.88 -0.51
CA ILE A 123 -17.50 -6.45 -0.31
C ILE A 123 -18.50 -5.83 -1.28
N ILE A 124 -18.51 -4.50 -1.38
CA ILE A 124 -19.30 -3.76 -2.36
C ILE A 124 -18.37 -2.83 -3.13
N GLU A 125 -18.60 -2.75 -4.43
CA GLU A 125 -17.83 -1.99 -5.39
C GLU A 125 -18.81 -1.22 -6.28
N GLU A 126 -18.62 0.10 -6.41
CA GLU A 126 -19.52 0.98 -7.15
C GLU A 126 -18.75 1.78 -8.21
N ALA A 127 -19.39 2.04 -9.34
CA ALA A 127 -18.82 2.82 -10.45
C ALA A 127 -19.88 3.78 -11.01
N PRO A 128 -19.58 5.07 -11.19
CA PRO A 128 -18.35 5.76 -10.75
C PRO A 128 -18.28 5.97 -9.23
N ALA A 129 -17.18 6.52 -8.71
CA ALA A 129 -17.01 6.76 -7.27
C ALA A 129 -17.98 7.86 -6.77
N PRO A 130 -18.91 7.55 -5.84
CA PRO A 130 -19.92 8.51 -5.41
C PRO A 130 -19.30 9.69 -4.65
N GLY A 131 -19.83 10.90 -4.87
CA GLY A 131 -19.42 12.10 -4.14
C GLY A 131 -17.99 12.60 -4.41
N ILE A 132 -17.25 12.03 -5.38
CA ILE A 132 -15.99 12.63 -5.87
C ILE A 132 -16.32 13.54 -7.07
N PRO A 133 -15.97 14.85 -7.02
CA PRO A 133 -16.18 15.74 -8.15
C PRO A 133 -15.40 15.28 -9.39
N ARG A 134 -16.03 15.33 -10.58
CA ARG A 134 -15.39 14.88 -11.84
C ARG A 134 -14.08 15.59 -12.15
N ARG A 135 -13.96 16.87 -11.77
CA ARG A 135 -12.73 17.66 -11.94
C ARG A 135 -11.53 17.16 -11.09
N THR A 136 -11.79 16.31 -10.11
CA THR A 136 -10.79 15.78 -9.17
C THR A 136 -10.21 14.44 -9.64
N ILE A 137 -10.85 13.82 -10.64
CA ILE A 137 -10.43 12.53 -11.24
C ILE A 137 -9.70 12.78 -12.54
#